data_AF-A0A2R9UCP0-F1
#
_entry.id   AF-A0A2R9UCP0-F1
#
_cell.length_a   1.000
_cell.length_b   1.000
_cell.length_c   1.000
_cell.angle_alpha   90.00
_cell.angle_beta   90.00
_cell.angle_gamma   90.00
#
_symmetry.space_group_name_H-M   'P 1'
#
loop_
_entity.id
_entity.type
_entity.pdbx_description
1 polymer ?
#
loop_
_entity_poly.entity_id
_entity_poly.type
_entity_poly.pdbx_seq_one_letter_code
_entity_poly.pdbx_strand_id
1 'polypeptide(L)' 'MSADTIAEHPGHCPECGAPIRPGERIVRGNAFEAWRHAACPRTKFDFDPDTVCPDCFTVRATTGACACP' A
#
# COMPACT_ATOMS: atom_id res chain seq x y z
N MET A 1 -3.46 -18.61 -3.49
CA MET A 1 -4.91 -18.49 -3.28
C MET A 1 -5.13 -17.25 -2.45
N SER A 2 -5.54 -16.15 -3.08
CA SER A 2 -5.91 -14.92 -2.38
C SER A 2 -7.26 -15.15 -1.69
N ALA A 3 -7.43 -14.67 -0.47
CA ALA A 3 -8.69 -14.74 0.26
C ALA A 3 -9.25 -13.33 0.42
N ASP A 4 -10.50 -13.11 0.05
CA ASP A 4 -11.25 -11.90 0.37
C ASP A 4 -12.39 -12.22 1.34
N THR A 5 -12.60 -11.35 2.33
CA THR A 5 -13.66 -11.51 3.32
C THR A 5 -14.07 -10.14 3.88
N ILE A 6 -15.08 -10.14 4.75
CA ILE A 6 -15.47 -8.97 5.54
C ILE A 6 -14.72 -9.00 6.87
N ALA A 7 -14.19 -7.86 7.29
CA ALA A 7 -13.54 -7.72 8.58
C ALA A 7 -14.55 -7.97 9.70
N GLU A 8 -14.31 -8.98 10.54
CA GLU A 8 -15.12 -9.27 11.72
C GLU A 8 -14.59 -8.53 12.95
N HIS A 9 -13.31 -8.16 12.93
CA HIS A 9 -12.60 -7.53 14.03
C HIS A 9 -11.85 -6.28 13.54
N PRO A 10 -11.70 -5.26 14.39
CA PRO A 10 -10.89 -4.10 14.07
C PRO A 10 -9.42 -4.51 13.89
N GLY A 11 -8.76 -3.91 12.91
CA GLY A 11 -7.36 -4.19 12.60
C GLY A 11 -6.64 -2.94 12.09
N HIS A 12 -5.39 -3.10 11.67
CA HIS A 12 -4.64 -2.04 10.97
C HIS A 12 -4.19 -2.56 9.61
N CYS A 13 -4.38 -1.75 8.57
CA CYS A 13 -3.91 -2.07 7.25
C CYS A 13 -2.39 -1.86 7.17
N PRO A 14 -1.60 -2.90 6.84
CA PRO A 14 -0.14 -2.78 6.75
C PRO A 14 0.33 -1.93 5.55
N GLU A 15 -0.55 -1.66 4.59
CA GLU A 15 -0.28 -0.81 3.41
C GLU A 15 -0.41 0.68 3.77
N CYS A 16 -1.61 1.15 4.10
CA CYS A 16 -1.85 2.58 4.35
C CYS A 16 -1.66 3.00 5.81
N GLY A 17 -1.56 2.06 6.76
CA GLY A 17 -1.51 2.35 8.19
C GLY A 17 -2.85 2.78 8.80
N ALA A 18 -3.93 2.88 8.00
CA ALA A 18 -5.25 3.22 8.51
C ALA A 18 -5.91 2.04 9.23
N PRO A 19 -6.80 2.30 10.21
CA PRO A 19 -7.53 1.25 10.90
C PRO A 19 -8.56 0.61 9.96
N ILE A 20 -8.58 -0.72 9.93
CA ILE A 20 -9.62 -1.54 9.29
C ILE A 20 -10.78 -1.64 10.28
N ARG A 21 -11.97 -1.22 9.89
CA ARG A 21 -13.18 -1.35 10.73
C ARG A 21 -13.91 -2.66 10.44
N PRO A 22 -14.60 -3.24 11.44
CA PRO A 22 -15.52 -4.33 11.18
C PRO A 22 -16.58 -3.94 10.15
N GLY A 23 -16.90 -4.85 9.23
CA GLY A 23 -17.81 -4.60 8.11
C GLY A 23 -17.12 -4.11 6.83
N GLU A 24 -15.83 -3.76 6.87
CA GLU A 24 -15.08 -3.41 5.67
C GLU A 24 -14.59 -4.65 4.91
N ARG A 25 -14.49 -4.53 3.57
CA ARG A 25 -13.95 -5.61 2.74
C ARG A 25 -12.43 -5.64 2.83
N ILE A 26 -11.89 -6.79 3.20
CA ILE A 26 -10.45 -7.03 3.36
C ILE A 26 -9.99 -8.19 2.47
N VAL A 27 -8.71 -8.16 2.11
CA VAL A 27 -8.06 -9.17 1.28
C VAL A 27 -6.70 -9.53 1.87
N ARG A 28 -6.27 -10.79 1.67
CA ARG A 28 -4.90 -11.26 1.89
C ARG A 28 -4.45 -12.12 0.71
N GLY A 29 -3.19 -12.00 0.29
CA GLY A 29 -2.67 -12.78 -0.85
C GLY A 29 -2.36 -14.24 -0.48
N ASN A 30 -2.02 -14.49 0.79
CA ASN A 30 -1.79 -15.83 1.33
C ASN A 30 -2.10 -15.88 2.85
N ALA A 31 -2.00 -17.06 3.46
CA ALA A 31 -2.33 -17.27 4.88
C ALA A 31 -1.30 -16.66 5.86
N PHE A 32 -0.12 -16.30 5.39
CA PHE A 32 0.96 -15.70 6.19
C PHE A 32 0.97 -14.17 6.09
N GLU A 33 0.28 -13.61 5.09
CA GLU A 33 0.13 -12.17 4.92
C GLU A 33 -0.93 -11.59 5.87
N ALA A 34 -0.68 -10.36 6.31
CA ALA A 34 -1.66 -9.58 7.06
C ALA A 34 -2.81 -9.13 6.15
N TRP A 35 -4.00 -9.03 6.75
CA TRP A 35 -5.19 -8.50 6.08
C TRP A 35 -5.00 -7.01 5.74
N ARG A 36 -5.40 -6.64 4.52
CA ARG A 36 -5.40 -5.26 4.04
C ARG A 36 -6.76 -4.91 3.44
N HIS A 37 -7.06 -3.62 3.30
CA HIS A 37 -8.27 -3.19 2.60
C HIS A 37 -8.32 -3.80 1.19
N ALA A 38 -9.48 -4.29 0.77
CA ALA A 38 -9.67 -4.80 -0.59
C ALA A 38 -9.41 -3.73 -1.66
N ALA A 39 -9.72 -2.46 -1.33
CA ALA A 39 -9.35 -1.28 -2.10
C ALA A 39 -8.59 -0.32 -1.18
N CYS A 40 -7.26 -0.46 -1.11
CA CYS A 40 -6.44 0.44 -0.30
C CYS A 40 -6.19 1.74 -1.07
N PRO A 41 -6.56 2.92 -0.53
CA PRO A 41 -6.40 4.20 -1.24
C PRO A 41 -4.95 4.70 -1.30
N ARG A 42 -4.05 4.08 -0.53
CA ARG A 42 -2.60 4.29 -0.57
C ARG A 42 -1.94 2.93 -0.46
N THR A 43 -1.36 2.44 -1.53
CA THR A 43 -0.38 1.36 -1.41
C THR A 43 0.94 1.99 -0.97
N LYS A 44 1.80 1.24 -0.27
CA LYS A 44 3.16 1.74 0.02
C LYS A 44 4.00 2.01 -1.23
N PHE A 45 3.48 1.60 -2.39
CA PHE A 45 4.07 1.72 -3.71
C PHE A 45 3.31 2.71 -4.62
N ASP A 46 2.38 3.53 -4.10
CA ASP A 46 1.89 4.75 -4.78
C ASP A 46 2.99 5.84 -4.86
N PHE A 47 4.24 5.42 -4.98
CA PHE A 47 5.32 6.25 -5.47
C PHE A 47 5.18 6.27 -6.98
N ASP A 48 4.57 7.33 -7.47
CA ASP A 48 4.56 7.63 -8.90
C ASP A 48 6.03 7.67 -9.39
N PRO A 49 6.46 6.76 -10.29
CA PRO A 49 7.85 6.67 -10.72
C PRO A 49 8.30 7.88 -11.56
N ASP A 50 7.36 8.69 -12.06
CA ASP A 50 7.64 9.98 -12.68
C ASP A 50 7.89 11.06 -11.62
N THR A 51 7.43 10.85 -10.38
CA THR A 51 7.62 11.78 -9.26
C THR A 51 8.76 11.38 -8.33
N VAL A 52 9.04 10.08 -8.14
CA VAL A 52 10.06 9.58 -7.20
C VAL A 52 11.02 8.63 -7.90
N CYS A 53 12.32 8.83 -7.66
CA CYS A 53 13.37 8.00 -8.22
C CYS A 53 13.34 6.58 -7.61
N PRO A 54 13.30 5.50 -8.41
CA PRO A 54 13.28 4.14 -7.90
C PRO A 54 14.61 3.68 -7.27
N ASP A 55 15.73 4.34 -7.62
CA ASP A 55 17.07 3.96 -7.13
C ASP A 55 17.40 4.55 -5.74
N CYS A 56 16.95 5.77 -5.46
CA CYS A 56 17.30 6.48 -4.22
C CYS A 56 16.09 7.05 -3.45
N PHE A 57 14.87 6.79 -3.92
CA PHE A 57 13.61 7.20 -3.29
C PHE A 57 13.49 8.70 -2.99
N THR A 58 14.24 9.54 -3.70
CA THR A 58 14.11 11.01 -3.67
C THR A 58 13.15 11.50 -4.75
N VAL A 59 12.54 12.68 -4.56
CA VAL A 59 11.72 13.32 -5.60
C VAL A 59 12.58 13.58 -6.83
N ARG A 60 12.10 13.22 -8.03
CA ARG A 60 12.80 13.49 -9.28
C ARG A 60 12.94 14.99 -9.49
N ALA A 61 14.05 15.41 -10.10
CA ALA A 61 14.18 16.78 -10.58
C ALA A 61 13.10 17.06 -11.63
N THR A 62 12.72 18.33 -11.81
CA THR A 62 11.77 18.77 -12.86
C THR A 62 12.18 18.39 -14.28
N THR A 63 13.44 18.01 -14.49
CA THR A 63 13.99 17.51 -15.76
C THR A 63 13.77 16.02 -15.98
N GLY A 64 13.12 15.30 -15.05
CA GLY A 64 12.93 13.85 -15.11
C GLY A 64 14.16 13.04 -14.71
N ALA A 65 15.28 13.67 -14.36
CA ALA A 65 16.45 12.98 -13.83
C ALA A 65 16.30 12.66 -12.33
N CYS A 66 16.78 11.49 -11.92
CA CYS A 66 16.97 11.17 -10.51
C CYS A 66 18.01 12.12 -9.90
N ALA A 67 17.62 12.91 -8.90
CA ALA A 67 18.53 13.79 -8.16
C ALA A 67 19.22 13.02 -7.00
N CYS A 68 19.66 11.79 -7.26
CA CYS A 68 20.40 11.02 -6.27
C CYS A 68 21.74 11.73 -6.00
N PRO A 69 22.15 11.88 -4.73
CA PRO A 69 23.46 12.43 -4.38
C PRO A 69 24.62 11.55 -4.85
#